data_AF-A0A7K2ZIH3-F1
#
_entry.id   AF-A0A7K2ZIH3-F1
#
_cell.length_a   1.000
_cell.length_b   1.000
_cell.length_c   1.000
_cell.angle_alpha   90.00
_cell.angle_beta   90.00
_cell.angle_gamma   90.00
#
_symmetry.space_group_name_H-M   'P 1'
#
loop_
_entity.id
_entity.type
_entity.pdbx_description
1 polymer ?
#
loop_
_entity_poly.entity_id
_entity_poly.type
_entity_poly.pdbx_seq_one_letter_code
_entity_poly.pdbx_strand_id
1 'polypeptide(L)'
;MSDSDRSQRVDALLNGLPEALPSPRVRAKLRLAAGLTQQDVADAVGVKRVAVTRWELGQTSPRRPHRENYLRLLKGLAERFPEAAEADEGTPTPASDSRGSG
;
A
#
# COMPACT_ATOMS: atom_id res chain seq x y z
N MET A 1 25.66 -24.50 -10.26
CA MET A 1 24.32 -23.88 -10.17
C MET A 1 24.19 -22.93 -11.35
N SER A 2 23.18 -23.13 -12.18
CA SER A 2 22.93 -22.28 -13.35
C SER A 2 22.34 -20.93 -12.91
N ASP A 3 22.50 -19.89 -13.72
CA ASP A 3 21.83 -18.60 -13.51
C ASP A 3 20.30 -18.78 -13.49
N SER A 4 19.78 -19.72 -14.27
CA SER A 4 18.35 -20.10 -14.27
C SER A 4 17.88 -20.68 -12.93
N ASP A 5 18.70 -21.47 -12.23
CA ASP A 5 18.35 -22.02 -10.91
C ASP A 5 18.27 -20.91 -9.85
N ARG A 6 19.08 -19.86 -10.01
CA ARG A 6 19.07 -18.70 -9.12
C ARG A 6 17.80 -17.89 -9.33
N SER A 7 17.42 -17.60 -10.57
CA SER A 7 16.19 -16.86 -10.89
C SER A 7 14.94 -17.59 -10.39
N GLN A 8 14.85 -18.90 -10.59
CA GLN A 8 13.70 -19.69 -10.10
C GLN A 8 13.55 -19.65 -8.58
N ARG A 9 14.66 -19.66 -7.83
CA ARG A 9 14.61 -19.49 -6.36
C ARG A 9 14.16 -18.10 -5.94
N VAL A 10 14.57 -17.08 -6.68
CA VAL A 10 14.10 -15.70 -6.46
C VAL A 10 12.59 -15.64 -6.70
N ASP A 11 12.09 -16.19 -7.80
CA ASP A 11 10.66 -16.20 -8.11
C ASP A 11 9.85 -16.98 -7.07
N ALA A 12 10.35 -18.14 -6.63
CA ALA A 12 9.72 -18.93 -5.57
C ALA A 12 9.64 -18.15 -4.25
N LEU A 13 10.68 -17.39 -3.90
CA LEU A 13 10.67 -16.52 -2.73
C LEU A 13 9.64 -15.39 -2.88
N LEU A 14 9.63 -14.69 -4.02
CA LEU A 14 8.70 -13.60 -4.30
C LEU A 14 7.24 -14.06 -4.25
N ASN A 15 6.94 -15.22 -4.84
CA ASN A 15 5.60 -15.80 -4.87
C ASN A 15 5.11 -16.26 -3.47
N GLY A 16 6.03 -16.54 -2.54
CA GLY A 16 5.72 -16.91 -1.15
C GLY A 16 5.51 -15.72 -0.22
N LEU A 17 5.86 -14.49 -0.63
CA LEU A 17 5.72 -13.31 0.21
C LEU A 17 4.25 -12.85 0.27
N PRO A 18 3.78 -12.42 1.44
CA PRO A 18 2.45 -11.83 1.56
C PRO A 18 2.41 -10.53 0.78
N GLU A 19 1.41 -10.40 -0.10
CA GLU A 19 1.20 -9.18 -0.88
C GLU A 19 1.18 -7.95 0.02
N ALA A 20 2.09 -7.00 -0.25
CA ALA A 20 2.22 -5.79 0.53
C ALA A 20 1.11 -4.78 0.17
N LEU A 21 0.66 -4.00 1.14
CA LEU A 21 -0.15 -2.84 0.82
C LEU A 21 0.75 -1.73 0.26
N PRO A 22 0.31 -0.99 -0.77
CA PRO A 22 0.99 0.23 -1.20
C PRO A 22 1.22 1.20 -0.03
N SER A 23 2.14 2.16 -0.19
CA SER A 23 2.37 3.17 0.84
C SER A 23 1.09 3.96 1.13
N PRO A 24 0.90 4.48 2.36
CA PRO A 24 -0.33 5.20 2.73
C PRO A 24 -0.69 6.33 1.75
N ARG A 25 0.32 7.03 1.23
CA ARG A 25 0.16 8.09 0.23
C ARG A 25 -0.35 7.56 -1.11
N VAL A 26 0.21 6.46 -1.61
CA VAL A 26 -0.26 5.82 -2.86
C VAL A 26 -1.72 5.37 -2.72
N ARG A 27 -2.13 4.84 -1.57
CA ARG A 27 -3.53 4.45 -1.33
C ARG A 27 -4.49 5.63 -1.55
N ALA A 28 -4.18 6.78 -0.96
CA ALA A 28 -4.99 7.99 -1.11
C ALA A 28 -4.98 8.52 -2.55
N LYS A 29 -3.82 8.48 -3.24
CA LYS A 29 -3.71 8.88 -4.65
C LYS A 29 -4.58 8.02 -5.56
N LEU A 30 -4.52 6.70 -5.42
CA LEU A 30 -5.34 5.76 -6.19
C LEU A 30 -6.83 6.03 -5.99
N ARG A 31 -7.25 6.24 -4.75
CA ARG A 31 -8.64 6.60 -4.42
C ARG A 31 -9.05 7.91 -5.10
N LEU A 32 -8.23 8.95 -5.01
CA LEU A 32 -8.53 10.26 -5.58
C LEU A 32 -8.53 10.25 -7.11
N ALA A 33 -7.61 9.53 -7.75
CA ALA A 33 -7.56 9.37 -9.21
C ALA A 33 -8.84 8.69 -9.74
N ALA A 34 -9.44 7.81 -8.94
CA ALA A 34 -10.71 7.17 -9.23
C ALA A 34 -11.96 8.03 -8.91
N GLY A 35 -11.79 9.25 -8.39
CA GLY A 35 -12.89 10.11 -7.96
C GLY A 35 -13.64 9.61 -6.72
N LEU A 36 -13.06 8.66 -5.96
CA LEU A 36 -13.70 8.05 -4.81
C LEU A 36 -13.46 8.86 -3.52
N THR A 37 -14.48 8.93 -2.68
CA THR A 37 -14.34 9.43 -1.31
C THR A 37 -13.85 8.33 -0.37
N GLN A 38 -13.36 8.72 0.82
CA GLN A 38 -13.03 7.74 1.86
C GLN A 38 -14.27 6.95 2.33
N GLN A 39 -15.47 7.52 2.17
CA GLN A 39 -16.72 6.84 2.50
C GLN A 39 -17.02 5.73 1.50
N ASP A 40 -16.88 5.98 0.20
CA ASP A 40 -17.09 4.96 -0.85
C ASP A 40 -16.19 3.73 -0.64
N VAL A 41 -14.92 3.97 -0.29
CA VAL A 41 -13.97 2.91 0.04
C VAL A 41 -14.38 2.17 1.30
N ALA A 42 -14.84 2.89 2.33
CA ALA A 42 -15.25 2.30 3.59
C ALA A 42 -16.47 1.39 3.41
N ASP A 43 -17.46 1.83 2.64
CA ASP A 43 -18.67 1.08 2.34
C ASP A 43 -18.36 -0.19 1.53
N ALA A 44 -17.49 -0.08 0.52
CA ALA A 44 -17.05 -1.23 -0.28
C ALA A 44 -16.24 -2.26 0.54
N VAL A 45 -15.43 -1.82 1.51
CA VAL A 45 -14.58 -2.69 2.34
C VAL A 45 -15.31 -3.22 3.59
N GLY A 46 -16.43 -2.58 3.96
CA GLY A 46 -17.22 -2.92 5.16
C GLY A 46 -16.61 -2.39 6.46
N VAL A 47 -16.09 -1.17 6.46
CA VAL A 47 -15.50 -0.51 7.64
C VAL A 47 -16.07 0.90 7.84
N LYS A 48 -15.73 1.54 8.96
CA LYS A 48 -16.05 2.96 9.17
C LYS A 48 -15.07 3.84 8.37
N ARG A 49 -15.55 4.97 7.83
CA ARG A 49 -14.71 5.97 7.13
C ARG A 49 -13.45 6.36 7.89
N VAL A 50 -13.54 6.53 9.21
CA VAL A 50 -12.38 6.88 10.06
C VAL A 50 -11.26 5.83 10.01
N ALA A 51 -11.59 4.55 9.78
CA ALA A 51 -10.57 3.51 9.60
C ALA A 51 -9.78 3.74 8.32
N VAL A 52 -10.46 4.02 7.20
CA VAL A 52 -9.82 4.35 5.91
C VAL A 52 -8.95 5.59 6.05
N THR A 53 -9.44 6.64 6.74
CA THR A 53 -8.63 7.83 7.03
C THR A 53 -7.33 7.47 7.76
N ARG A 54 -7.39 6.65 8.83
CA ARG A 54 -6.20 6.23 9.60
C ARG A 54 -5.25 5.35 8.78
N TRP A 55 -5.77 4.55 7.84
CA TRP A 55 -4.95 3.71 6.95
C TRP A 55 -4.22 4.52 5.88
N GLU A 56 -4.87 5.53 5.32
CA GLU A 56 -4.29 6.46 4.34
C GLU A 56 -3.28 7.43 4.98
N LEU A 57 -3.44 7.72 6.29
CA LEU A 57 -2.46 8.46 7.08
C LEU A 57 -1.32 7.58 7.63
N GLY A 58 -1.37 6.26 7.42
CA GLY A 58 -0.36 5.32 7.95
C GLY A 58 -0.39 5.14 9.48
N GLN A 59 -1.40 5.67 10.17
CA GLN A 59 -1.53 5.59 11.63
C GLN A 59 -1.88 4.17 12.10
N THR A 60 -2.63 3.43 11.28
CA THR A 60 -2.98 2.03 11.54
C THR A 60 -2.98 1.25 10.23
N SER A 61 -2.92 -0.07 10.33
CA SER A 61 -3.02 -0.97 9.18
C SER A 61 -4.32 -1.79 9.23
N PRO A 62 -4.95 -2.07 8.09
CA PRO A 62 -6.11 -2.95 8.04
C PRO A 62 -5.71 -4.37 8.46
N ARG A 63 -6.60 -5.04 9.17
CA ARG A 63 -6.46 -6.44 9.58
C ARG A 63 -7.34 -7.32 8.70
N ARG A 64 -7.10 -8.64 8.68
CA ARG A 64 -8.01 -9.60 8.06
C ARG A 64 -9.39 -9.52 8.75
N PRO A 65 -10.52 -9.64 8.02
CA PRO A 65 -10.63 -9.87 6.57
C PRO A 65 -10.56 -8.58 5.72
N HIS A 66 -10.78 -7.40 6.29
CA HIS A 66 -10.85 -6.12 5.55
C HIS A 66 -9.59 -5.80 4.73
N ARG A 67 -8.42 -6.25 5.20
CA ARG A 67 -7.16 -6.12 4.46
C ARG A 67 -7.25 -6.70 3.05
N GLU A 68 -7.93 -7.83 2.86
CA GLU A 68 -8.01 -8.51 1.56
C GLU A 68 -8.90 -7.73 0.59
N ASN A 69 -10.07 -7.28 1.06
CA ASN A 69 -10.97 -6.44 0.27
C ASN A 69 -10.30 -5.13 -0.13
N TYR A 70 -9.63 -4.48 0.81
CA TYR A 70 -8.93 -3.23 0.55
C TYR A 70 -7.76 -3.41 -0.43
N LEU A 71 -6.99 -4.47 -0.27
CA LEU A 71 -5.89 -4.79 -1.19
C LEU A 71 -6.40 -5.11 -2.61
N ARG A 72 -7.50 -5.86 -2.73
CA ARG A 72 -8.14 -6.13 -4.03
C ARG A 72 -8.63 -4.85 -4.70
N LEU A 73 -9.25 -3.94 -3.94
CA LEU A 73 -9.65 -2.64 -4.44
C LEU A 73 -8.44 -1.84 -4.96
N LEU A 74 -7.38 -1.73 -4.15
CA LEU A 74 -6.19 -0.96 -4.52
C LEU A 74 -5.48 -1.51 -5.76
N LYS A 75 -5.41 -2.85 -5.93
CA LYS A 75 -4.88 -3.46 -7.15
C LYS A 75 -5.66 -3.05 -8.39
N GLY A 76 -6.99 -3.18 -8.34
CA GLY A 76 -7.85 -2.78 -9.47
C GLY A 76 -7.79 -1.28 -9.76
N LEU A 77 -7.54 -0.43 -8.75
CA LEU A 77 -7.28 0.99 -8.98
C LEU A 77 -5.90 1.23 -9.61
N ALA A 78 -4.86 0.53 -9.16
CA ALA A 78 -3.50 0.69 -9.70
C ALA A 78 -3.40 0.28 -11.17
N GLU A 79 -4.11 -0.79 -11.56
CA GLU A 79 -4.22 -1.20 -12.97
C GLU A 79 -4.88 -0.13 -13.86
N ARG A 80 -5.82 0.65 -13.32
CA ARG A 80 -6.55 1.69 -14.05
C ARG A 80 -5.86 3.06 -14.01
N PHE A 81 -5.13 3.33 -12.94
CA PHE A 81 -4.48 4.61 -12.67
C PHE A 81 -2.99 4.37 -12.33
N PRO A 82 -2.18 3.87 -13.28
CA PRO A 82 -0.78 3.54 -13.04
C PRO A 82 0.05 4.75 -12.58
N GLU A 83 -0.21 5.95 -13.12
CA GLU A 83 0.47 7.18 -12.69
C GLU A 83 0.28 7.49 -11.20
N ALA A 84 -0.86 7.12 -10.62
CA ALA A 84 -1.13 7.29 -9.20
C ALA A 84 -0.43 6.24 -8.32
N ALA A 85 -0.05 5.09 -8.91
CA ALA A 85 0.68 4.01 -8.24
C ALA A 85 2.20 4.30 -8.18
N GLU A 86 2.78 4.85 -9.25
CA GLU A 86 4.22 5.10 -9.40
C GLU A 86 4.73 6.32 -8.63
N ALA A 87 3.85 7.21 -8.19
CA ALA A 87 4.23 8.52 -7.66
C ALA A 87 4.82 8.50 -6.22
N ASP A 88 5.58 7.48 -5.83
CA ASP A 88 6.30 7.36 -4.54
C ASP A 88 7.83 7.44 -4.67
N GLU A 89 8.38 7.67 -5.87
CA GLU A 89 9.81 8.01 -6.02
C GLU A 89 10.06 9.48 -5.62
N GLY A 90 10.18 9.72 -4.31
CA GLY A 90 10.38 11.06 -3.78
C GLY A 90 10.74 11.10 -2.30
N THR A 91 11.98 10.67 -2.00
CA THR A 91 12.77 10.92 -0.79
C THR A 91 12.56 9.98 0.41
N PRO A 92 13.56 9.16 0.80
CA PRO A 92 13.61 8.65 2.15
C PRO A 92 13.88 9.86 3.06
N THR A 93 12.96 10.19 3.96
CA THR A 93 13.27 11.10 5.08
C THR A 93 14.47 10.50 5.82
N PRO A 94 15.64 11.18 5.89
CA PRO A 94 16.64 10.77 6.86
C PRO A 94 16.00 10.96 8.22
N ALA A 95 15.89 9.86 8.97
CA ALA A 95 15.48 9.90 10.36
C ALA A 95 16.30 11.00 11.05
N SER A 96 15.59 11.98 11.60
CA SER A 96 16.17 12.99 12.48
C SER A 96 16.81 12.26 13.65
N ASP A 97 18.13 12.10 13.61
CA ASP A 97 18.92 11.87 14.81
C ASP A 97 18.88 13.17 15.63
N SER A 98 17.79 13.29 16.39
CA SER A 98 17.71 14.17 17.53
C SER A 98 18.18 13.38 18.74
N ARG A 99 19.49 13.42 18.98
CA ARG A 99 20.04 13.27 20.33
C ARG A 99 21.24 14.19 20.50
N GLY A 100 20.93 15.46 20.77
CA GLY A 100 21.73 16.25 21.70
C GLY A 100 21.35 15.89 23.14
N SER A 101 22.35 15.96 24.03
CA SER A 101 22.34 15.92 25.51
C SER A 101 23.26 14.79 25.99
N GLY A 102 24.36 15.02 26.69
CA GLY A 102 24.98 16.22 27.23
C GLY A 102 26.33 15.85 27.83
#